data_AF-A0A0M4BLG6-F1
#
_entry.id   AF-A0A0M4BLG6-F1
#
_cell.length_a   1.000
_cell.length_b   1.000
_cell.length_c   1.000
_cell.angle_alpha   90.00
_cell.angle_beta   90.00
_cell.angle_gamma   90.00
#
_symmetry.space_group_name_H-M   'P 1'
#
loop_
_entity.id
_entity.type
_entity.pdbx_description
1 polymer ?
#
loop_
_entity_poly.entity_id
_entity_poly.type
_entity_poly.pdbx_seq_one_letter_code
_entity_poly.pdbx_strand_id
1 'polypeptide(L)'
;MKRIFLLLIACCFLSTLLAQSTRKIRELEAKRKELHQQIAESETLLQSTKKDVKSQLDNLALLTGQIEERRKYINTIESDVHILTSEIASLQKQLNKLQRDLKDKKQKYEISVQYMYRNKSVQEKLMFIFSAENLSQTYRRMRYVQEYANFQRLQGMEIERKQKQIAAKKREVEQTKNAKQNLLKQGEAEKIKLEIQEKERQTLLANLQKKQKGIQNEIRKKKTFSRAIECPN
;
A
#
# COMPACT_ATOMS: atom_id res chain seq x y z
N MET A 1 45.28 94.23 21.71
CA MET A 1 44.00 93.98 21.00
C MET A 1 44.02 92.83 19.98
N LYS A 2 45.12 92.54 19.25
CA LYS A 2 45.13 91.47 18.22
C LYS A 2 45.29 90.03 18.74
N ARG A 3 45.90 89.81 19.92
CA ARG A 3 46.13 88.46 20.49
C ARG A 3 44.91 87.84 21.21
N ILE A 4 44.00 88.67 21.73
CA ILE A 4 42.79 88.20 22.44
C ILE A 4 41.69 87.79 21.43
N PHE A 5 41.62 88.46 20.27
CA PHE A 5 40.69 88.12 19.20
C PHE A 5 41.02 86.78 18.50
N LEU A 6 42.32 86.44 18.39
CA LEU A 6 42.79 85.14 17.88
C LEU A 6 42.49 83.96 18.84
N LEU A 7 42.53 84.19 20.15
CA LEU A 7 42.16 83.21 21.18
C LEU A 7 40.65 82.93 21.22
N LEU A 8 39.82 83.96 20.99
CA LEU A 8 38.36 83.82 20.91
C LEU A 8 37.90 83.07 19.65
N ILE A 9 38.57 83.28 18.51
CA ILE A 9 38.30 82.53 17.28
C ILE A 9 38.71 81.06 17.41
N ALA A 10 39.86 80.76 18.03
CA ALA A 10 40.30 79.39 18.28
C ALA A 10 39.37 78.62 19.25
N CYS A 11 38.77 79.30 20.24
CA CYS A 11 37.81 78.71 21.18
C CYS A 11 36.45 78.38 20.51
N CYS A 12 36.02 79.19 19.53
CA CYS A 12 34.82 78.92 18.72
C CYS A 12 34.99 77.76 17.72
N PHE A 13 36.21 77.42 17.30
CA PHE A 13 36.46 76.23 16.47
C PHE A 13 36.57 74.92 17.29
N LEU A 14 36.93 74.98 18.57
CA LEU A 14 36.96 73.80 19.45
C LEU A 14 35.55 73.31 19.86
N SER A 15 34.58 74.23 19.96
CA SER A 15 33.21 73.92 20.38
C SER A 15 32.36 73.25 19.29
N THR A 16 32.69 73.44 18.01
CA THR A 16 32.01 72.76 16.89
C THR A 16 32.47 71.29 16.70
N LEU A 17 33.70 70.96 17.08
CA LEU A 17 34.26 69.59 17.03
C LEU A 17 33.62 68.65 18.09
N LEU A 18 33.28 69.15 19.29
CA LEU A 18 32.62 68.35 20.33
C LEU A 18 31.11 68.12 20.08
N ALA A 19 30.45 69.00 19.33
CA ALA A 19 29.03 68.83 18.96
C ALA A 19 28.82 67.76 17.87
N GLN A 20 29.84 67.51 17.05
CA GLN A 20 29.82 66.51 15.99
C GLN A 20 30.01 65.08 16.54
N SER A 21 30.79 64.92 17.61
CA SER A 21 30.99 63.62 18.29
C SER A 21 29.75 63.18 19.09
N THR A 22 29.07 64.11 19.76
CA THR A 22 27.86 63.83 20.56
C THR A 22 26.65 63.41 19.72
N ARG A 23 26.48 63.94 18.50
CA ARG A 23 25.45 63.46 17.55
C ARG A 23 25.71 62.02 17.09
N LYS A 24 26.95 61.70 16.70
CA LYS A 24 27.36 60.35 16.28
C LYS A 24 27.21 59.32 17.40
N ILE A 25 27.56 59.67 18.64
CA ILE A 25 27.43 58.80 19.80
C ILE A 25 25.94 58.51 20.09
N ARG A 26 25.07 59.53 20.06
CA ARG A 26 23.61 59.34 20.23
C ARG A 26 23.00 58.50 19.12
N GLU A 27 23.42 58.66 17.87
CA GLU A 27 22.99 57.80 16.76
C GLU A 27 23.45 56.36 16.93
N LEU A 28 24.68 56.14 17.38
CA LEU A 28 25.21 54.80 17.67
C LEU A 28 24.48 54.13 18.84
N GLU A 29 24.18 54.87 19.91
CA GLU A 29 23.36 54.38 21.03
C GLU A 29 21.92 54.05 20.61
N ALA A 30 21.29 54.92 19.81
CA ALA A 30 19.96 54.68 19.26
C ALA A 30 19.96 53.41 18.39
N LYS A 31 20.94 53.26 17.50
CA LYS A 31 21.14 52.04 16.69
C LYS A 31 21.37 50.82 17.56
N ARG A 32 22.16 50.92 18.64
CA ARG A 32 22.41 49.81 19.58
C ARG A 32 21.12 49.37 20.26
N LYS A 33 20.32 50.33 20.74
CA LYS A 33 19.06 50.08 21.41
C LYS A 33 18.03 49.46 20.48
N GLU A 34 17.91 49.99 19.26
CA GLU A 34 17.08 49.41 18.20
C GLU A 34 17.54 47.99 17.85
N LEU A 35 18.86 47.76 17.77
CA LEU A 35 19.40 46.44 17.49
C LEU A 35 19.06 45.42 18.57
N HIS A 36 19.24 45.79 19.84
CA HIS A 36 18.92 44.92 20.97
C HIS A 36 17.43 44.60 21.01
N GLN A 37 16.57 45.56 20.68
CA GLN A 37 15.14 45.33 20.55
C GLN A 37 14.81 44.36 19.41
N GLN A 38 15.42 44.54 18.23
CA GLN A 38 15.29 43.63 17.09
C GLN A 38 15.87 42.22 17.36
N ILE A 39 16.85 42.09 18.27
CA ILE A 39 17.38 40.80 18.73
C ILE A 39 16.38 40.12 19.66
N ALA A 40 15.83 40.84 20.64
CA ALA A 40 14.83 40.32 21.56
C ALA A 40 13.56 39.85 20.83
N GLU A 41 13.07 40.64 19.86
CA GLU A 41 11.96 40.23 18.99
C GLU A 41 12.30 39.01 18.14
N SER A 42 13.55 38.89 17.66
CA SER A 42 13.99 37.68 16.97
C SER A 42 14.11 36.47 17.89
N GLU A 43 14.43 36.63 19.16
CA GLU A 43 14.50 35.55 20.14
C GLU A 43 13.11 35.05 20.57
N THR A 44 12.14 35.96 20.71
CA THR A 44 10.73 35.59 20.96
C THR A 44 10.12 34.89 19.73
N LEU A 45 10.39 35.40 18.52
CA LEU A 45 10.00 34.75 17.27
C LEU A 45 10.68 33.38 17.09
N LEU A 46 11.93 33.22 17.55
CA LEU A 46 12.61 31.92 17.58
C LEU A 46 11.93 30.96 18.55
N GLN A 47 11.55 31.41 19.74
CA GLN A 47 10.82 30.60 20.73
C GLN A 47 9.48 30.10 20.19
N SER A 48 8.66 30.99 19.60
CA SER A 48 7.40 30.59 18.98
C SER A 48 7.62 29.63 17.80
N THR A 49 8.63 29.88 16.97
CA THR A 49 8.95 29.00 15.85
C THR A 49 9.49 27.64 16.30
N LYS A 50 10.22 27.55 17.41
CA LYS A 50 10.64 26.27 17.99
C LYS A 50 9.43 25.43 18.39
N LYS A 51 8.37 26.05 18.93
CA LYS A 51 7.11 25.38 19.25
C LYS A 51 6.40 24.88 17.99
N ASP A 52 6.33 25.70 16.95
CA ASP A 52 5.78 25.29 15.64
C ASP A 52 6.56 24.12 15.03
N VAL A 53 7.89 24.20 15.02
CA VAL A 53 8.77 23.14 14.50
C VAL A 53 8.58 21.85 15.30
N LYS A 54 8.43 21.93 16.62
CA LYS A 54 8.11 20.77 17.46
C LYS A 54 6.78 20.12 17.05
N SER A 55 5.71 20.91 16.91
CA SER A 55 4.41 20.41 16.45
C SER A 55 4.50 19.78 15.04
N GLN A 56 5.29 20.37 14.15
CA GLN A 56 5.52 19.81 12.82
C GLN A 56 6.36 18.52 12.84
N LEU A 57 7.30 18.37 13.79
CA LEU A 57 8.02 17.11 14.00
C LEU A 57 7.11 16.00 14.55
N ASP A 58 6.19 16.34 15.45
CA ASP A 58 5.19 15.39 15.96
C ASP A 58 4.27 14.91 14.82
N ASN A 59 3.82 15.83 13.96
CA ASN A 59 3.06 15.50 12.74
C ASN A 59 3.86 14.62 11.77
N LEU A 60 5.17 14.89 11.60
CA LEU A 60 6.06 14.08 10.76
C LEU A 60 6.21 12.66 11.32
N ALA A 61 6.32 12.51 12.63
CA ALA A 61 6.40 11.22 13.29
C ALA A 61 5.09 10.42 13.11
N LEU A 62 3.94 11.08 13.30
CA LEU A 62 2.62 10.47 13.06
C LEU A 62 2.47 10.01 11.60
N LEU A 63 2.77 10.88 10.64
CA LEU A 63 2.70 10.57 9.21
C LEU A 63 3.64 9.41 8.83
N THR A 64 4.83 9.38 9.43
CA THR A 64 5.79 8.29 9.23
C THR A 64 5.25 6.97 9.79
N GLY A 65 4.62 6.99 10.97
CA GLY A 65 3.91 5.84 11.53
C GLY A 65 2.81 5.30 10.61
N GLN A 66 1.97 6.20 10.08
CA GLN A 66 0.91 5.85 9.13
C GLN A 66 1.45 5.24 7.83
N ILE A 67 2.56 5.77 7.30
CA ILE A 67 3.24 5.23 6.11
C ILE A 67 3.72 3.81 6.37
N GLU A 68 4.34 3.55 7.52
CA GLU A 68 4.83 2.21 7.87
C GLU A 68 3.69 1.21 8.07
N GLU A 69 2.59 1.61 8.71
CA GLU A 69 1.38 0.79 8.81
C GLU A 69 0.80 0.47 7.44
N ARG A 70 0.71 1.47 6.55
CA ARG A 70 0.21 1.27 5.18
C ARG A 70 1.12 0.35 4.37
N ARG A 71 2.44 0.46 4.48
CA ARG A 71 3.40 -0.47 3.86
C ARG A 71 3.18 -1.91 4.34
N LYS A 72 3.02 -2.11 5.66
CA LYS A 72 2.70 -3.43 6.23
C LYS A 72 1.38 -3.98 5.68
N TYR A 73 0.37 -3.13 5.56
CA TYR A 73 -0.92 -3.54 5.00
C TYR A 73 -0.82 -3.93 3.52
N ILE A 74 -0.10 -3.17 2.69
CA ILE A 74 0.17 -3.50 1.29
C ILE A 74 0.92 -4.84 1.18
N ASN A 75 1.95 -5.07 2.01
CA ASN A 75 2.67 -6.34 2.02
C ASN A 75 1.77 -7.53 2.40
N THR A 76 0.81 -7.31 3.30
CA THR A 76 -0.19 -8.32 3.67
C THR A 76 -1.09 -8.65 2.48
N ILE A 77 -1.60 -7.63 1.78
CA ILE A 77 -2.40 -7.82 0.56
C ILE A 77 -1.60 -8.59 -0.50
N GLU A 78 -0.33 -8.26 -0.71
CA GLU A 78 0.53 -8.97 -1.66
C GLU A 78 0.72 -10.44 -1.27
N SER A 79 0.90 -10.73 0.03
CA SER A 79 0.95 -12.10 0.55
C SER A 79 -0.36 -12.86 0.29
N ASP A 80 -1.50 -12.25 0.59
CA ASP A 80 -2.82 -12.83 0.36
C ASP A 80 -3.06 -13.12 -1.14
N VAL A 81 -2.63 -12.21 -2.03
CA VAL A 81 -2.67 -12.43 -3.48
C VAL A 81 -1.83 -13.64 -3.90
N HIS A 82 -0.65 -13.85 -3.29
CA HIS A 82 0.17 -15.03 -3.55
C HIS A 82 -0.47 -16.33 -3.03
N ILE A 83 -1.10 -16.29 -1.84
CA ILE A 83 -1.85 -17.41 -1.28
C ILE A 83 -2.99 -17.79 -2.21
N LEU A 84 -3.84 -16.83 -2.61
CA LEU A 84 -4.96 -17.08 -3.51
C LEU A 84 -4.50 -17.56 -4.89
N THR A 85 -3.34 -17.11 -5.37
CA THR A 85 -2.77 -17.61 -6.63
C THR A 85 -2.42 -19.09 -6.55
N SER A 86 -1.79 -19.51 -5.44
CA SER A 86 -1.46 -20.91 -5.18
C SER A 86 -2.71 -21.76 -5.01
N GLU A 87 -3.72 -21.23 -4.33
CA GLU A 87 -5.01 -21.89 -4.15
C GLU A 87 -5.73 -22.09 -5.48
N ILE A 88 -5.82 -21.06 -6.34
CA ILE A 88 -6.39 -21.17 -7.69
C ILE A 88 -5.69 -22.27 -8.48
N ALA A 89 -4.35 -22.34 -8.44
CA ALA A 89 -3.60 -23.39 -9.14
C ALA A 89 -3.93 -24.79 -8.61
N SER A 90 -4.05 -24.96 -7.29
CA SER A 90 -4.48 -26.21 -6.65
C SER A 90 -5.89 -26.60 -7.08
N LEU A 91 -6.84 -25.67 -7.04
CA LEU A 91 -8.23 -25.89 -7.43
C LEU A 91 -8.34 -26.26 -8.91
N GLN A 92 -7.57 -25.61 -9.79
CA GLN A 92 -7.51 -25.95 -11.22
C GLN A 92 -6.94 -27.35 -11.45
N LYS A 93 -5.90 -27.75 -10.70
CA LYS A 93 -5.36 -29.12 -10.79
C LYS A 93 -6.40 -30.17 -10.39
N GLN A 94 -7.14 -29.91 -9.32
CA GLN A 94 -8.23 -30.77 -8.85
C GLN A 94 -9.37 -30.83 -9.89
N LEU A 95 -9.77 -29.68 -10.44
CA LEU A 95 -10.79 -29.59 -11.48
C LEU A 95 -10.38 -30.39 -12.74
N ASN A 96 -9.14 -30.23 -13.20
CA ASN A 96 -8.62 -30.96 -14.35
C ASN A 96 -8.58 -32.47 -14.11
N LYS A 97 -8.29 -32.91 -12.87
CA LYS A 97 -8.40 -34.33 -12.50
C LYS A 97 -9.85 -34.82 -12.60
N LEU A 98 -10.80 -34.10 -12.00
CA LEU A 98 -12.22 -34.47 -12.05
C LEU A 98 -12.76 -34.51 -13.49
N GLN A 99 -12.34 -33.58 -14.34
CA GLN A 99 -12.73 -33.54 -15.75
C GLN A 99 -12.19 -34.73 -16.55
N ARG A 100 -10.94 -35.13 -16.30
CA ARG A 100 -10.36 -36.34 -16.90
C ARG A 100 -11.12 -37.59 -16.45
N ASP A 101 -11.33 -37.75 -15.14
CA ASP A 101 -12.10 -38.88 -14.59
C ASP A 101 -13.52 -38.96 -15.18
N LEU A 102 -14.18 -37.81 -15.34
CA LEU A 102 -15.51 -37.73 -15.94
C LEU A 102 -15.48 -38.12 -17.42
N LYS A 103 -14.47 -37.66 -18.18
CA LYS A 103 -14.31 -38.01 -19.59
C LYS A 103 -14.16 -39.53 -19.76
N ASP A 104 -13.29 -40.14 -18.97
CA ASP A 104 -13.04 -41.59 -19.03
C ASP A 104 -14.30 -42.39 -18.68
N LYS A 105 -15.04 -41.97 -17.65
CA LYS A 105 -16.30 -42.61 -17.28
C LYS A 105 -17.38 -42.45 -18.34
N LYS A 106 -17.51 -41.26 -18.93
CA LYS A 106 -18.45 -41.01 -20.03
C LYS A 106 -18.14 -41.89 -21.24
N GLN A 107 -16.87 -42.02 -21.61
CA GLN A 107 -16.48 -42.88 -22.74
C GLN A 107 -16.81 -44.36 -22.49
N LYS A 108 -16.52 -44.88 -21.29
CA LYS A 108 -16.87 -46.27 -20.91
C LYS A 108 -18.38 -46.50 -20.86
N TYR A 109 -19.12 -45.52 -20.33
CA TYR A 109 -20.57 -45.57 -20.26
C TYR A 109 -21.21 -45.48 -21.65
N GLU A 110 -20.68 -44.64 -22.54
CA GLU A 110 -21.13 -44.53 -23.93
C GLU A 110 -21.02 -45.86 -24.67
N ILE A 111 -19.87 -46.54 -24.57
CA ILE A 111 -19.67 -47.88 -25.17
C ILE A 111 -20.71 -48.87 -24.63
N SER A 112 -20.95 -48.84 -23.32
CA SER A 112 -21.93 -49.70 -22.68
C SER A 112 -23.37 -49.42 -23.14
N VAL A 113 -23.74 -48.15 -23.25
CA VAL A 113 -25.06 -47.72 -23.73
C VAL A 113 -25.26 -48.08 -25.20
N GLN A 114 -24.25 -47.90 -26.05
CA GLN A 114 -24.31 -48.31 -27.45
C GLN A 114 -24.50 -49.83 -27.57
N TYR A 115 -23.79 -50.62 -26.76
CA TYR A 115 -23.98 -52.07 -26.70
C TYR A 115 -25.41 -52.42 -26.26
N MET A 116 -25.93 -51.81 -25.19
CA MET A 116 -27.30 -52.02 -24.73
C MET A 116 -28.34 -51.63 -25.78
N TYR A 117 -28.10 -50.54 -26.51
CA TYR A 117 -29.01 -50.07 -27.56
C TYR A 117 -29.05 -51.03 -28.74
N ARG A 118 -27.91 -51.60 -29.12
CA ARG A 118 -27.82 -52.63 -30.18
C ARG A 118 -28.46 -53.95 -29.76
N ASN A 119 -28.38 -54.31 -28.48
CA ASN A 119 -28.89 -55.57 -27.91
C ASN A 119 -30.13 -55.36 -27.03
N LYS A 120 -31.00 -54.41 -27.40
CA LYS A 120 -32.10 -53.94 -26.55
C LYS A 120 -33.30 -54.87 -26.54
N SER A 121 -33.45 -55.73 -27.55
CA SER A 121 -34.65 -56.52 -27.75
C SER A 121 -34.86 -57.49 -26.59
N VAL A 122 -36.11 -57.60 -26.14
CA VAL A 122 -36.51 -58.64 -25.17
C VAL A 122 -36.17 -60.02 -25.74
N GLN A 123 -36.33 -60.22 -27.05
CA GLN A 123 -35.99 -61.45 -27.73
C GLN A 123 -34.49 -61.77 -27.65
N GLU A 124 -33.60 -60.79 -27.86
CA GLU A 124 -32.14 -61.00 -27.76
C GLU A 124 -31.72 -61.39 -26.34
N LYS A 125 -32.31 -60.74 -25.32
CA LYS A 125 -32.08 -61.08 -23.91
C LYS A 125 -32.60 -62.46 -23.56
N LEU A 126 -33.79 -62.83 -24.04
CA LEU A 126 -34.36 -64.15 -23.83
C LEU A 126 -33.56 -65.22 -24.57
N MET A 127 -33.11 -64.97 -25.80
CA MET A 127 -32.23 -65.87 -26.55
C MET A 127 -30.89 -66.09 -25.81
N PHE A 128 -30.31 -65.06 -25.21
CA PHE A 128 -29.13 -65.22 -24.36
C PHE A 128 -29.41 -66.09 -23.13
N ILE A 129 -30.55 -65.93 -22.47
CA ILE A 129 -30.91 -66.71 -21.26
C ILE A 129 -31.25 -68.17 -21.62
N PHE A 130 -31.99 -68.40 -22.71
CA PHE A 130 -32.49 -69.71 -23.11
C PHE A 130 -31.49 -70.54 -23.93
N SER A 131 -30.43 -69.95 -24.48
CA SER A 131 -29.30 -70.69 -25.08
C SER A 131 -28.36 -71.32 -24.04
N ALA A 132 -28.86 -71.60 -22.84
CA ALA A 132 -28.10 -72.21 -21.76
C ALA A 132 -28.28 -73.74 -21.80
N GLU A 133 -27.22 -74.48 -21.51
CA GLU A 133 -27.15 -75.95 -21.51
C GLU A 133 -27.93 -76.58 -20.36
N ASN A 134 -28.15 -75.83 -19.27
CA ASN A 134 -28.87 -76.30 -18.08
C ASN A 134 -29.45 -75.16 -17.23
N LEU A 135 -30.35 -75.52 -16.31
CA LEU A 135 -31.07 -74.58 -15.44
C LEU A 135 -30.13 -73.72 -14.56
N SER A 136 -29.01 -74.28 -14.09
CA SER A 136 -28.01 -73.52 -13.31
C SER A 136 -27.35 -72.43 -14.17
N GLN A 137 -27.05 -72.72 -15.44
CA GLN A 137 -26.53 -71.72 -16.38
C GLN A 137 -27.60 -70.67 -16.74
N THR A 138 -28.87 -71.05 -16.92
CA THR A 138 -29.99 -70.12 -17.11
C THR A 138 -30.10 -69.11 -15.97
N TYR A 139 -30.09 -69.60 -14.72
CA TYR A 139 -30.15 -68.75 -13.52
C TYR A 139 -28.97 -67.75 -13.46
N ARG A 140 -27.75 -68.21 -13.75
CA ARG A 140 -26.57 -67.34 -13.80
C ARG A 140 -26.68 -66.26 -14.87
N ARG A 141 -27.17 -66.59 -16.08
CA ARG A 141 -27.37 -65.63 -17.17
C ARG A 141 -28.48 -64.62 -16.85
N MET A 142 -29.58 -65.04 -16.22
CA MET A 142 -30.65 -64.15 -15.78
C MET A 142 -30.13 -63.13 -14.74
N ARG A 143 -29.42 -63.62 -13.72
CA ARG A 143 -28.78 -62.75 -12.71
C ARG A 143 -27.79 -61.78 -13.36
N TYR A 144 -26.96 -62.26 -14.29
CA TYR A 144 -26.02 -61.40 -15.02
C TYR A 144 -26.71 -60.24 -15.75
N VAL A 145 -27.82 -60.50 -16.45
CA VAL A 145 -28.58 -59.44 -17.15
C VAL A 145 -29.11 -58.39 -16.17
N GLN A 146 -29.62 -58.83 -15.01
CA GLN A 146 -30.11 -57.92 -13.96
C GLN A 146 -28.97 -57.08 -13.35
N GLU A 147 -27.87 -57.73 -12.95
CA GLU A 147 -26.71 -57.05 -12.37
C GLU A 147 -26.07 -56.06 -13.34
N TYR A 148 -26.00 -56.43 -14.63
CA TYR A 148 -25.49 -55.53 -15.67
C TYR A 148 -26.37 -54.27 -15.80
N ALA A 149 -27.70 -54.41 -15.83
CA ALA A 149 -28.60 -53.27 -15.87
C ALA A 149 -28.45 -52.35 -14.64
N ASN A 150 -28.34 -52.93 -13.45
CA ASN A 150 -28.12 -52.18 -12.21
C ASN A 150 -26.77 -51.45 -12.23
N PHE A 151 -25.70 -52.12 -12.67
CA PHE A 151 -24.38 -51.52 -12.82
C PHE A 151 -24.37 -50.32 -13.76
N GLN A 152 -25.07 -50.40 -14.90
CA GLN A 152 -25.19 -49.26 -15.83
C GLN A 152 -25.96 -48.09 -15.23
N ARG A 153 -27.05 -48.37 -14.51
CA ARG A 153 -27.78 -47.32 -13.78
C ARG A 153 -26.88 -46.62 -12.76
N LEU A 154 -26.11 -47.38 -11.98
CA LEU A 154 -25.17 -46.84 -11.00
C LEU A 154 -24.06 -46.00 -11.65
N GLN A 155 -23.52 -46.43 -12.81
CA GLN A 155 -22.55 -45.65 -13.58
C GLN A 155 -23.14 -44.30 -14.03
N GLY A 156 -24.38 -44.28 -14.53
CA GLY A 156 -25.08 -43.05 -14.91
C GLY A 156 -25.22 -42.08 -13.73
N MET A 157 -25.64 -42.58 -12.57
CA MET A 157 -25.73 -41.78 -11.33
C MET A 157 -24.36 -41.25 -10.88
N GLU A 158 -23.29 -42.03 -11.05
CA GLU A 158 -21.93 -41.59 -10.73
C GLU A 158 -21.44 -40.47 -11.65
N ILE A 159 -21.74 -40.56 -12.95
CA ILE A 159 -21.45 -39.52 -13.94
C ILE A 159 -22.16 -38.22 -13.55
N GLU A 160 -23.45 -38.28 -13.23
CA GLU A 160 -24.23 -37.12 -12.80
C GLU A 160 -23.65 -36.49 -11.52
N ARG A 161 -23.29 -37.31 -10.51
CA ARG A 161 -22.64 -36.84 -9.29
C ARG A 161 -21.32 -36.13 -9.60
N LYS A 162 -20.47 -36.69 -10.46
CA LYS A 162 -19.21 -36.06 -10.87
C LYS A 162 -19.43 -34.77 -11.64
N GLN A 163 -20.46 -34.68 -12.49
CA GLN A 163 -20.82 -33.42 -13.16
C GLN A 163 -21.18 -32.33 -12.15
N LYS A 164 -21.96 -32.65 -11.12
CA LYS A 164 -22.30 -31.72 -10.03
C LYS A 164 -21.04 -31.29 -9.26
N GLN A 165 -20.14 -32.21 -8.95
CA GLN A 165 -18.85 -31.90 -8.30
C GLN A 165 -17.99 -30.95 -9.15
N ILE A 166 -17.88 -31.18 -10.46
CA ILE A 166 -17.16 -30.29 -11.39
C ILE A 166 -17.80 -28.91 -11.43
N ALA A 167 -19.13 -28.82 -11.49
CA ALA A 167 -19.84 -27.55 -11.48
C ALA A 167 -19.58 -26.75 -10.20
N ALA A 168 -19.62 -27.42 -9.04
CA ALA A 168 -19.27 -26.82 -7.76
C ALA A 168 -17.81 -26.33 -7.75
N LYS A 169 -16.86 -27.16 -8.19
CA LYS A 169 -15.43 -26.81 -8.23
C LYS A 169 -15.12 -25.65 -9.18
N LYS A 170 -15.84 -25.55 -10.30
CA LYS A 170 -15.75 -24.40 -11.22
C LYS A 170 -16.20 -23.10 -10.53
N ARG A 171 -17.29 -23.14 -9.77
CA ARG A 171 -17.77 -21.98 -9.00
C ARG A 171 -16.75 -21.55 -7.94
N GLU A 172 -16.17 -22.52 -7.24
CA GLU A 172 -15.12 -22.29 -6.25
C GLU A 172 -13.90 -21.57 -6.88
N VAL A 173 -13.38 -22.08 -8.01
CA VAL A 173 -12.29 -21.43 -8.77
C VAL A 173 -12.64 -19.99 -9.14
N GLU A 174 -13.87 -19.74 -9.59
CA GLU A 174 -14.30 -18.41 -10.01
C GLU A 174 -14.45 -17.45 -8.83
N GLN A 175 -14.97 -17.92 -7.70
CA GLN A 175 -15.05 -17.15 -6.46
C GLN A 175 -13.64 -16.76 -5.96
N THR A 176 -12.69 -17.69 -5.94
CA THR A 176 -11.30 -17.40 -5.52
C THR A 176 -10.62 -16.41 -6.47
N LYS A 177 -10.87 -16.50 -7.79
CA LYS A 177 -10.38 -15.51 -8.77
C LYS A 177 -10.94 -14.12 -8.51
N ASN A 178 -12.25 -14.01 -8.27
CA ASN A 178 -12.90 -12.74 -7.96
C ASN A 178 -12.36 -12.13 -6.66
N ALA A 179 -12.15 -12.94 -5.62
CA ALA A 179 -11.52 -12.50 -4.38
C ALA A 179 -10.10 -11.94 -4.62
N LYS A 180 -9.28 -12.65 -5.41
CA LYS A 180 -7.94 -12.18 -5.81
C LYS A 180 -8.00 -10.85 -6.56
N GLN A 181 -8.93 -10.70 -7.50
CA GLN A 181 -9.07 -9.46 -8.27
C GLN A 181 -9.46 -8.27 -7.37
N ASN A 182 -10.32 -8.51 -6.37
CA ASN A 182 -10.68 -7.48 -5.40
C ASN A 182 -9.48 -7.06 -4.54
N LEU A 183 -8.65 -8.01 -4.07
CA LEU A 183 -7.43 -7.70 -3.34
C LEU A 183 -6.43 -6.90 -4.19
N LEU A 184 -6.26 -7.23 -5.47
CA LEU A 184 -5.40 -6.45 -6.37
C LEU A 184 -5.85 -4.99 -6.47
N LYS A 185 -7.15 -4.75 -6.65
CA LYS A 185 -7.72 -3.39 -6.70
C LYS A 185 -7.51 -2.64 -5.37
N GLN A 186 -7.69 -3.32 -4.24
CA GLN A 186 -7.43 -2.75 -2.93
C GLN A 186 -5.95 -2.39 -2.75
N GLY A 187 -5.04 -3.27 -3.17
CA GLY A 187 -3.60 -3.04 -3.14
C GLY A 187 -3.18 -1.84 -4.00
N GLU A 188 -3.72 -1.70 -5.21
CA GLU A 188 -3.48 -0.53 -6.07
C GLU A 188 -3.96 0.77 -5.41
N ALA A 189 -5.16 0.77 -4.84
CA ALA A 189 -5.70 1.93 -4.14
C ALA A 189 -4.81 2.34 -2.94
N GLU A 190 -4.34 1.39 -2.14
CA GLU A 190 -3.44 1.67 -1.02
C GLU A 190 -2.05 2.15 -1.48
N LYS A 191 -1.52 1.64 -2.60
CA LYS A 191 -0.26 2.13 -3.19
C LYS A 191 -0.36 3.60 -3.59
N ILE A 192 -1.46 4.00 -4.24
CA ILE A 192 -1.69 5.41 -4.60
C ILE A 192 -1.73 6.29 -3.34
N LYS A 193 -2.46 5.86 -2.30
CA LYS A 193 -2.51 6.63 -1.05
C LYS A 193 -1.14 6.70 -0.35
N LEU A 194 -0.33 5.64 -0.41
CA LEU A 194 1.03 5.61 0.11
C LEU A 194 1.93 6.63 -0.60
N GLU A 195 1.86 6.70 -1.93
CA GLU A 195 2.63 7.67 -2.72
C GLU A 195 2.27 9.12 -2.34
N ILE A 196 0.99 9.39 -2.12
CA ILE A 196 0.52 10.72 -1.66
C ILE A 196 1.11 11.06 -0.29
N GLN A 197 1.06 10.13 0.67
CA GLN A 197 1.62 10.33 2.00
C GLN A 197 3.15 10.50 1.97
N GLU A 198 3.87 9.75 1.13
CA GLU A 198 5.32 9.92 0.98
C GLU A 198 5.68 11.29 0.41
N LYS A 199 4.92 11.77 -0.58
CA LYS A 199 5.07 13.13 -1.10
C LYS A 199 4.82 14.17 0.00
N GLU A 200 3.76 14.01 0.80
CA GLU A 200 3.46 14.89 1.93
C GLU A 200 4.57 14.87 2.99
N ARG A 201 5.13 13.69 3.29
CA ARG A 201 6.26 13.55 4.21
C ARG A 201 7.49 14.29 3.70
N GLN A 202 7.80 14.17 2.41
CA GLN A 202 8.92 14.86 1.76
C GLN A 202 8.75 16.38 1.79
N THR A 203 7.55 16.89 1.48
CA THR A 203 7.28 18.34 1.51
C THR A 203 7.36 18.90 2.93
N LEU A 204 6.81 18.20 3.92
CA LEU A 204 6.90 18.59 5.33
C LEU A 204 8.36 18.65 5.80
N LEU A 205 9.15 17.63 5.46
CA LEU A 205 10.58 17.57 5.81
C LEU A 205 11.38 18.69 5.15
N ALA A 206 11.14 18.98 3.87
CA ALA A 206 11.78 20.09 3.16
C ALA A 206 11.41 21.46 3.77
N ASN A 207 10.14 21.67 4.11
CA ASN A 207 9.66 22.89 4.75
C ASN A 207 10.27 23.10 6.13
N LEU A 208 10.34 22.04 6.94
CA LEU A 208 10.99 22.04 8.25
C LEU A 208 12.46 22.43 8.15
N GLN A 209 13.21 21.79 7.24
CA GLN A 209 14.63 22.11 7.01
C GLN A 209 14.84 23.56 6.55
N LYS A 210 13.97 24.07 5.68
CA LYS A 210 14.03 25.46 5.20
C LYS A 210 13.76 26.46 6.33
N LYS A 211 12.72 26.23 7.14
CA LYS A 211 12.35 27.10 8.28
C LYS A 211 13.49 27.13 9.32
N GLN A 212 14.09 25.98 9.62
CA GLN A 212 15.22 25.88 10.54
C GLN A 212 16.47 26.63 10.03
N LYS A 213 16.86 26.43 8.75
CA LYS A 213 18.02 27.12 8.14
C LYS A 213 17.82 28.64 8.05
N GLY A 214 16.62 29.09 7.66
CA GLY A 214 16.29 30.52 7.55
C GLY A 214 16.51 31.27 8.86
N ILE A 215 15.97 30.74 9.94
CA ILE A 215 16.05 31.36 11.27
C ILE A 215 17.48 31.36 11.81
N GLN A 216 18.22 30.27 11.63
CA GLN A 216 19.64 30.22 12.02
C GLN A 216 20.46 31.27 11.27
N ASN A 217 20.17 31.50 9.98
CA ASN A 217 20.86 32.52 9.18
C ASN A 217 20.53 33.94 9.63
N GLU A 218 19.26 34.24 9.93
CA GLU A 218 18.85 35.56 10.43
C GLU A 218 19.49 35.88 11.78
N ILE A 219 19.49 34.93 12.72
CA ILE A 219 20.14 35.09 14.03
C ILE A 219 21.64 35.34 13.85
N ARG A 220 22.29 34.57 12.97
CA ARG A 220 23.73 34.74 12.70
C ARG A 220 24.03 36.14 12.18
N LYS A 221 23.27 36.63 11.19
CA LYS A 221 23.43 37.97 10.61
C LYS A 221 23.24 39.07 11.65
N LYS A 222 22.18 39.00 12.46
CA LYS A 222 21.91 39.97 13.52
C LYS A 222 23.00 39.99 14.60
N LYS A 223 23.50 38.81 15.01
CA LYS A 223 24.61 38.70 15.98
C LYS A 223 25.93 39.22 15.44
N THR A 224 26.27 38.94 14.18
CA THR A 224 27.49 39.48 13.56
C THR A 224 27.45 41.00 13.45
N PHE A 225 26.29 41.57 13.12
CA PHE A 225 26.11 43.02 13.02
C PHE A 225 26.17 43.71 14.39
N SER A 226 25.57 43.13 15.44
CA SER A 226 25.70 43.62 16.82
C SER A 226 27.15 43.67 17.27
N ARG A 227 27.89 42.57 17.04
CA ARG A 227 29.29 42.46 17.45
C ARG A 227 30.19 43.46 16.73
N ALA A 228 29.89 43.79 15.47
CA ALA A 228 30.61 44.82 14.71
C ALA A 228 30.35 46.24 15.22
N ILE A 229 29.17 46.52 15.80
CA ILE A 229 28.83 47.82 16.42
C ILE A 229 29.42 47.92 17.84
N GLU A 230 29.56 46.80 18.55
CA GLU A 230 30.11 46.75 19.91
C GLU A 230 31.64 46.86 19.97
N CYS A 231 32.34 46.48 18.90
CA CYS A 231 33.79 46.62 18.75
C CYS A 231 34.11 47.57 17.59
N PRO A 232 33.92 48.89 17.73
CA PRO A 232 34.48 49.83 16.77
C PRO A 232 36.00 49.88 16.98
N ASN A 233 36.77 49.53 15.94
CA ASN A 233 38.21 49.87 15.89
C ASN A 233 38.41 51.38 16.04
#